data_AF-A0A947R7K0-F1
#
_entry.id   AF-A0A947R7K0-F1
#
_cell.length_a   1.000
_cell.length_b   1.000
_cell.length_c   1.000
_cell.angle_alpha   90.00
_cell.angle_beta   90.00
_cell.angle_gamma   90.00
#
_symmetry.space_group_name_H-M   'P 1'
#
loop_
_entity.id
_entity.type
_entity.pdbx_description
1 polymer ?
#
loop_
_entity_poly.entity_id
_entity_poly.type
_entity_poly.pdbx_seq_one_letter_code
_entity_poly.pdbx_strand_id
1 'polypeptide(L)'
;MKKRLYDFSIATAVIVLLAYVVVLLISIYSVTHNGDSGYGSYIFLSLIVSSLVFVIIYYGVFSILMNEDGAKHRWKKILKENLTYEIRRNYRLKYDEIILRDKLIDYDHLSKREVKRHEIAVQYFPKYEVFLESYLNHKDLQGETRR
;
A
#
# COMPACT_ATOMS: atom_id res chain seq x y z
N MET A 1 12.53 -13.36 -4.81
CA MET A 1 11.75 -12.33 -5.55
C MET A 1 11.14 -11.31 -4.58
N LYS A 2 11.32 -10.00 -4.79
CA LYS A 2 10.79 -8.93 -3.91
C LYS A 2 9.81 -8.04 -4.69
N LYS A 3 8.57 -7.89 -4.20
CA LYS A 3 7.52 -7.06 -4.83
C LYS A 3 6.82 -6.20 -3.78
N ARG A 4 6.41 -4.99 -4.16
CA ARG A 4 5.59 -4.11 -3.33
C ARG A 4 4.19 -4.01 -3.91
N LEU A 5 3.18 -4.19 -3.05
CA LEU A 5 1.77 -3.98 -3.39
C LEU A 5 1.31 -2.67 -2.73
N TYR A 6 0.66 -1.81 -3.50
CA TYR A 6 0.24 -0.48 -3.08
C TYR A 6 -1.29 -0.39 -3.14
N ASP A 7 -1.88 0.36 -2.21
CA ASP A 7 -3.33 0.68 -2.19
C ASP A 7 -3.73 1.71 -3.25
N PHE A 8 -2.86 1.98 -4.23
CA PHE A 8 -3.06 2.99 -5.24
C PHE A 8 -2.26 2.63 -6.50
N SER A 9 -2.70 3.18 -7.63
CA SER A 9 -1.93 3.05 -8.86
C SER A 9 -0.67 3.92 -8.79
N ILE A 10 0.44 3.44 -9.37
CA ILE A 10 1.69 4.22 -9.45
C ILE A 10 1.44 5.56 -10.18
N ALA A 11 0.58 5.55 -11.21
CA ALA A 11 0.19 6.75 -11.92
C ALA A 11 -0.47 7.78 -11.00
N THR A 12 -1.40 7.35 -10.13
CA THR A 12 -2.03 8.22 -9.14
C THR A 12 -1.00 8.86 -8.21
N ALA A 13 -0.03 8.08 -7.72
CA ALA A 13 1.03 8.63 -6.87
C ALA A 13 1.89 9.67 -7.58
N VAL A 14 2.26 9.41 -8.85
CA VAL A 14 3.01 10.37 -9.67
C VAL A 14 2.22 11.66 -9.88
N ILE A 15 0.93 11.57 -10.22
CA ILE A 15 0.06 12.73 -10.42
C ILE A 15 -0.05 13.56 -9.13
N VAL A 16 -0.26 12.91 -7.99
CA VAL A 16 -0.36 13.59 -6.69
C VAL A 16 0.95 14.29 -6.34
N LEU A 17 2.10 13.61 -6.48
CA LEU A 17 3.40 14.21 -6.20
C LEU A 17 3.69 15.40 -7.13
N LEU A 18 3.37 15.29 -8.42
CA LEU A 18 3.50 16.41 -9.37
C LEU A 18 2.63 17.61 -8.96
N ALA A 19 1.38 17.37 -8.57
CA ALA A 19 0.49 18.42 -8.10
C ALA A 19 1.07 19.15 -6.87
N TYR A 20 1.61 18.40 -5.89
CA TYR A 20 2.30 18.99 -4.74
C TYR A 20 3.51 19.84 -5.15
N VAL A 21 4.34 19.35 -6.07
CA VAL A 21 5.51 20.09 -6.54
C VAL A 21 5.09 21.41 -7.20
N VAL A 22 4.07 21.38 -8.07
CA VAL A 22 3.57 22.59 -8.73
C VAL A 22 3.03 23.60 -7.71
N VAL A 23 2.19 23.15 -6.77
CA VAL A 23 1.63 24.02 -5.72
C VAL A 23 2.73 24.60 -4.83
N LEU A 24 3.74 23.79 -4.49
CA LEU A 24 4.88 24.24 -3.69
C LEU A 24 5.69 25.31 -4.44
N LEU A 25 5.99 25.12 -5.72
CA LEU A 25 6.71 26.10 -6.54
C LEU A 25 5.95 27.42 -6.64
N ILE A 26 4.64 27.37 -6.90
CA ILE A 26 3.79 28.57 -6.95
C ILE A 26 3.78 29.28 -5.59
N SER A 27 3.71 28.52 -4.49
CA SER A 27 3.68 29.08 -3.14
C SER A 27 5.02 29.75 -2.77
N ILE A 28 6.14 29.12 -3.09
CA ILE A 28 7.49 29.70 -2.90
C ILE A 28 7.64 30.97 -3.75
N TYR A 29 7.21 30.93 -5.01
CA TYR A 29 7.24 32.10 -5.89
C TYR A 29 6.42 33.26 -5.30
N SER A 30 5.18 32.99 -4.87
CA SER A 30 4.31 33.99 -4.27
C SER A 30 4.92 34.62 -3.01
N VAL A 31 5.56 33.84 -2.15
CA VAL A 31 6.21 34.35 -0.93
C VAL A 31 7.43 35.21 -1.26
N THR A 32 8.22 34.81 -2.25
CA THR A 32 9.49 35.48 -2.59
C THR A 32 9.33 36.72 -3.46
N HIS A 33 8.31 36.78 -4.33
CA HIS A 33 8.11 37.90 -5.26
C HIS A 33 7.10 38.95 -4.79
N ASN A 34 6.11 38.61 -3.96
CA ASN A 34 5.05 39.57 -3.62
C ASN A 34 5.41 40.51 -2.46
N GLY A 35 6.59 40.38 -1.84
CA GLY A 35 7.19 41.35 -0.91
C GLY A 35 6.48 41.56 0.44
N ASP A 36 5.20 41.25 0.52
CA ASP A 36 4.31 41.50 1.67
C ASP A 36 3.91 40.16 2.33
N SER A 37 4.92 39.30 2.54
CA SER A 37 4.72 37.96 3.08
C SER A 37 4.47 38.01 4.59
N GLY A 38 3.23 38.33 4.96
CA GLY A 38 2.74 38.18 6.33
C GLY A 38 2.89 36.73 6.84
N TYR A 39 2.84 36.56 8.16
CA TYR A 39 2.99 35.25 8.82
C TYR A 39 2.11 34.14 8.25
N GLY A 40 0.93 34.47 7.71
CA GLY A 40 0.01 33.52 7.07
C GLY A 40 0.63 32.75 5.90
N SER A 41 1.48 33.39 5.08
CA SER A 41 2.09 32.75 3.91
C SER A 41 3.12 31.70 4.31
N TYR A 42 3.86 31.94 5.40
CA TYR A 42 4.79 30.95 5.96
C TYR A 42 4.07 29.77 6.62
N ILE A 43 2.95 30.03 7.31
CA ILE A 43 2.09 28.98 7.88
C ILE A 43 1.55 28.08 6.76
N PHE A 44 1.04 28.67 5.68
CA PHE A 44 0.54 27.92 4.53
C PHE A 44 1.64 27.09 3.86
N LEU A 45 2.83 27.66 3.65
CA LEU A 45 3.97 26.93 3.09
C LEU A 45 4.38 25.75 3.98
N SER A 46 4.43 25.94 5.29
CA SER A 46 4.72 24.87 6.27
C SER A 46 3.67 23.75 6.21
N LEU A 47 2.39 24.09 6.06
CA LEU A 47 1.32 23.12 5.87
C LEU A 47 1.49 22.30 4.58
N ILE A 48 1.88 22.94 3.46
CA ILE A 48 2.15 22.22 2.20
C ILE A 48 3.32 21.26 2.38
N VAL A 49 4.43 21.72 2.95
CA VAL A 49 5.64 20.90 3.12
C VAL A 49 5.36 19.71 4.05
N SER A 50 4.71 19.95 5.20
CA SER A 50 4.34 18.87 6.12
C SER A 50 3.39 17.87 5.46
N SER A 51 2.39 18.35 4.74
CA SER A 51 1.46 17.50 3.97
C SER A 51 2.19 16.64 2.94
N LEU A 52 3.14 17.21 2.17
CA LEU A 52 3.96 16.47 1.22
C LEU A 52 4.79 15.37 1.90
N VAL A 53 5.41 15.67 3.04
CA VAL A 53 6.15 14.67 3.83
C VAL A 53 5.23 13.51 4.24
N PHE A 54 4.00 13.78 4.70
CA PHE A 54 3.03 12.74 5.01
C PHE A 54 2.67 11.89 3.80
N VAL A 55 2.49 12.49 2.61
CA VAL A 55 2.23 11.74 1.37
C VAL A 55 3.40 10.82 1.02
N ILE A 56 4.63 11.32 1.11
CA ILE A 56 5.83 10.51 0.84
C ILE A 56 5.94 9.34 1.82
N ILE A 57 5.69 9.58 3.11
CA ILE A 57 5.69 8.53 4.14
C ILE A 57 4.59 7.50 3.84
N TYR A 58 3.39 7.96 3.50
CA TYR A 58 2.28 7.07 3.15
C TYR A 58 2.65 6.15 1.98
N TYR A 59 3.20 6.71 0.90
CA TYR A 59 3.61 5.92 -0.27
C TYR A 59 4.83 5.02 0.00
N GLY A 60 5.76 5.43 0.87
CA GLY A 60 6.96 4.66 1.18
C GLY A 60 6.74 3.51 2.17
N VAL A 61 5.91 3.74 3.20
CA VAL A 61 5.83 2.87 4.39
C VAL A 61 4.60 1.96 4.37
N PHE A 62 3.50 2.38 3.74
CA PHE A 62 2.23 1.63 3.80
C PHE A 62 2.12 0.54 2.72
N SER A 63 3.11 0.37 1.85
CA SER A 63 3.11 -0.74 0.90
C SER A 63 3.21 -2.10 1.59
N ILE A 64 2.52 -3.11 1.08
CA ILE A 64 2.79 -4.51 1.45
C ILE A 64 4.07 -4.94 0.77
N LEU A 65 5.00 -5.50 1.55
CA LEU A 65 6.22 -6.10 1.05
C LEU A 65 6.05 -7.61 0.94
N MET A 66 6.14 -8.13 -0.28
CA MET A 66 6.19 -9.55 -0.59
C MET A 66 7.65 -9.93 -0.85
N ASN A 67 8.20 -10.87 -0.09
CA ASN A 67 9.55 -11.39 -0.24
C ASN A 67 9.55 -12.93 -0.23
N GLU A 68 10.70 -13.61 -0.11
CA GLU A 68 10.72 -15.08 -0.07
C GLU A 68 10.16 -15.66 1.23
N ASP A 69 10.29 -14.92 2.34
CA ASP A 69 9.76 -15.32 3.65
C ASP A 69 8.24 -15.23 3.72
N GLY A 70 7.61 -14.36 2.93
CA GLY A 70 6.16 -14.18 2.88
C GLY A 70 5.71 -12.74 2.67
N ALA A 71 4.56 -12.41 3.25
CA ALA A 71 3.93 -11.10 3.17
C ALA A 71 4.15 -10.30 4.44
N LYS A 72 4.64 -9.06 4.33
CA LYS A 72 4.81 -8.13 5.46
C LYS A 72 4.09 -6.82 5.20
N HIS A 73 3.31 -6.37 6.18
CA HIS A 73 2.70 -5.04 6.16
C HIS A 73 2.74 -4.44 7.57
N ARG A 74 3.49 -3.33 7.72
CA ARG A 74 3.80 -2.73 9.03
C ARG A 74 4.36 -3.78 10.01
N TRP A 75 3.63 -4.05 11.09
CA TRP A 75 3.96 -5.02 12.13
C TRP A 75 3.49 -6.44 11.83
N LYS A 76 2.62 -6.61 10.82
CA LYS A 76 2.08 -7.92 10.44
C LYS A 76 3.05 -8.64 9.51
N LYS A 77 3.26 -9.93 9.77
CA LYS A 77 4.03 -10.83 8.90
C LYS A 77 3.27 -12.15 8.80
N ILE A 78 3.06 -12.61 7.57
CA ILE A 78 2.49 -13.93 7.27
C ILE A 78 3.56 -14.69 6.49
N LEU A 79 3.91 -15.90 6.95
CA LEU A 79 4.91 -16.73 6.28
C LEU A 79 4.36 -17.25 4.95
N LYS A 80 5.23 -17.34 3.94
CA LYS A 80 4.86 -17.77 2.58
C LYS A 80 4.12 -19.12 2.58
N GLU A 81 4.55 -20.05 3.43
CA GLU A 81 4.00 -21.41 3.50
C GLU A 81 2.54 -21.45 3.95
N ASN A 82 2.16 -20.51 4.80
CA ASN A 82 0.81 -20.39 5.36
C ASN A 82 -0.01 -19.32 4.64
N LEU A 83 0.58 -18.62 3.67
CA LEU A 83 -0.05 -17.52 2.99
C LEU A 83 -1.16 -18.03 2.07
N THR A 84 -2.35 -17.46 2.23
CA THR A 84 -3.46 -17.55 1.28
C THR A 84 -3.87 -16.16 0.86
N TYR A 85 -4.49 -16.07 -0.31
CA TYR A 85 -5.17 -14.87 -0.72
C TYR A 85 -6.59 -15.19 -1.17
N GLU A 86 -7.47 -14.22 -0.98
CA GLU A 86 -8.81 -14.20 -1.56
C GLU A 86 -9.09 -12.79 -2.07
N ILE A 87 -9.99 -12.69 -3.04
CA ILE A 87 -10.49 -11.40 -3.53
C ILE A 87 -11.85 -11.16 -2.89
N ARG A 88 -12.01 -10.01 -2.23
CA ARG A 88 -13.25 -9.63 -1.55
C ARG A 88 -13.64 -8.20 -1.92
N ARG A 89 -14.93 -8.00 -2.18
CA ARG A 89 -15.47 -6.66 -2.42
C ARG A 89 -15.52 -5.83 -1.13
N ASN A 90 -14.92 -4.65 -1.14
CA ASN A 90 -15.10 -3.66 -0.09
C ASN A 90 -16.32 -2.78 -0.40
N TYR A 91 -17.46 -3.13 0.20
CA TYR A 91 -18.73 -2.41 -0.01
C TYR A 91 -18.69 -0.94 0.41
N ARG A 92 -17.86 -0.56 1.38
CA ARG A 92 -17.76 0.84 1.85
C ARG A 92 -17.02 1.70 0.84
N LEU A 93 -15.96 1.18 0.26
CA LEU A 93 -15.08 1.93 -0.64
C LEU A 93 -15.36 1.66 -2.12
N LYS A 94 -16.31 0.76 -2.42
CA LYS A 94 -16.80 0.40 -3.76
C LYS A 94 -15.70 -0.11 -4.71
N TYR A 95 -14.69 -0.78 -4.17
CA TYR A 95 -13.65 -1.45 -4.95
C TYR A 95 -13.37 -2.85 -4.37
N ASP A 96 -12.68 -3.69 -5.13
CA ASP A 96 -12.27 -5.02 -4.68
C ASP A 96 -10.91 -4.98 -3.98
N GLU A 97 -10.73 -5.84 -2.99
CA GLU A 97 -9.52 -5.99 -2.19
C GLU A 97 -8.96 -7.39 -2.35
N ILE A 98 -7.63 -7.48 -2.38
CA ILE A 98 -6.91 -8.72 -2.16
C ILE A 98 -6.65 -8.82 -0.66
N ILE A 99 -7.16 -9.88 -0.04
CA ILE A 99 -6.97 -10.17 1.38
C ILE A 99 -5.98 -11.31 1.52
N LEU A 100 -4.86 -11.03 2.17
CA LEU A 100 -3.85 -12.01 2.55
C LEU A 100 -4.14 -12.53 3.96
N ARG A 101 -4.17 -13.85 4.10
CA ARG A 101 -4.51 -14.58 5.33
C ARG A 101 -3.48 -15.64 5.66
N ASP A 102 -3.35 -15.93 6.95
CA ASP A 102 -2.54 -17.02 7.45
C ASP A 102 -3.43 -18.25 7.70
N LYS A 103 -3.18 -19.35 6.99
CA LYS A 103 -3.94 -20.60 7.11
C LYS A 103 -3.97 -21.17 8.53
N LEU A 104 -2.99 -20.83 9.38
CA LEU A 104 -2.92 -21.32 10.76
C LEU A 104 -3.90 -20.63 11.70
N ILE A 105 -4.49 -19.51 11.27
CA ILE A 105 -5.45 -18.75 12.08
C ILE A 105 -6.86 -19.22 11.75
N ASP A 106 -7.60 -19.62 12.78
CA ASP A 106 -9.01 -19.93 12.67
C ASP A 106 -9.85 -18.64 12.62
N TYR A 107 -10.08 -18.14 11.41
CA TYR A 107 -10.81 -16.88 11.20
C TYR A 107 -12.31 -16.98 11.49
N ASP A 108 -12.89 -18.19 11.52
CA ASP A 108 -14.33 -18.39 11.71
C ASP A 108 -14.75 -18.14 13.16
N HIS A 109 -13.83 -18.38 14.10
CA HIS A 109 -14.05 -18.18 15.53
C HIS A 109 -13.58 -16.80 16.03
N LEU A 110 -13.02 -15.96 15.15
CA LEU A 110 -12.56 -14.62 15.51
C LEU A 110 -13.66 -13.56 15.36
N SER A 111 -13.65 -12.58 16.25
CA SER A 111 -14.50 -11.40 16.06
C SER A 111 -14.07 -10.63 14.80
N LYS A 112 -15.00 -9.92 14.15
CA LYS A 112 -14.71 -9.08 12.96
C LYS A 112 -13.54 -8.11 13.18
N ARG A 113 -13.34 -7.64 14.42
CA ARG A 113 -12.26 -6.73 14.78
C ARG A 113 -10.91 -7.45 14.81
N GLU A 114 -10.88 -8.69 15.27
CA GLU A 114 -9.67 -9.53 15.31
C GLU A 114 -9.31 -10.07 13.95
N VAL A 115 -10.30 -10.45 13.12
CA VAL A 115 -10.08 -10.81 11.72
C VAL A 115 -9.28 -9.70 11.00
N LYS A 116 -9.75 -8.45 11.10
CA LYS A 116 -9.05 -7.27 10.55
C LYS A 116 -7.67 -7.02 11.15
N ARG A 117 -7.40 -7.48 12.37
CA ARG A 117 -6.06 -7.37 12.99
C ARG A 117 -5.08 -8.36 12.41
N HIS A 118 -5.54 -9.53 11.94
CA HIS A 118 -4.66 -10.55 11.37
C HIS A 118 -4.58 -10.50 9.84
N GLU A 119 -5.60 -9.98 9.16
CA GLU A 119 -5.59 -9.83 7.71
C GLU A 119 -4.66 -8.71 7.23
N ILE A 120 -4.03 -8.92 6.08
CA ILE A 120 -3.40 -7.85 5.32
C ILE A 120 -4.23 -7.64 4.06
N ALA A 121 -4.86 -6.48 3.92
CA ALA A 121 -5.65 -6.13 2.75
C ALA A 121 -4.91 -5.13 1.86
N VAL A 122 -5.08 -5.24 0.56
CA VAL A 122 -4.65 -4.23 -0.44
C VAL A 122 -5.71 -4.07 -1.52
N GLN A 123 -5.81 -2.87 -2.10
CA GLN A 123 -6.65 -2.67 -3.27
C GLN A 123 -6.30 -3.67 -4.40
N TYR A 124 -7.33 -4.25 -5.02
CA TYR A 124 -7.18 -5.16 -6.14
C TYR A 124 -6.66 -4.43 -7.38
N PHE A 125 -5.61 -5.00 -7.99
CA PHE A 125 -5.17 -4.67 -9.33
C PHE A 125 -4.85 -5.99 -10.05
N PRO A 126 -5.21 -6.16 -11.35
CA PRO A 126 -4.98 -7.42 -12.07
C PRO A 126 -3.52 -7.91 -12.02
N LYS A 127 -2.57 -6.98 -12.10
CA LYS A 127 -1.12 -7.27 -11.99
C LYS A 127 -0.69 -7.89 -10.66
N TYR A 128 -1.47 -7.72 -9.59
CA TYR A 128 -1.18 -8.28 -8.26
C TYR A 128 -1.70 -9.70 -8.14
N GLU A 129 -2.84 -10.01 -8.75
CA GLU A 129 -3.38 -11.37 -8.84
C GLU A 129 -2.43 -12.29 -9.63
N VAL A 130 -2.04 -11.89 -10.83
CA VAL A 130 -1.06 -12.64 -11.67
C VAL A 130 0.26 -12.88 -10.91
N PHE A 131 0.68 -11.89 -10.11
CA PHE A 131 1.87 -12.03 -9.27
C PHE A 131 1.65 -13.03 -8.13
N LEU A 132 0.49 -13.00 -7.45
CA LEU A 132 0.20 -13.90 -6.33
C LEU A 132 0.02 -15.34 -6.78
N GLU A 133 -0.65 -15.57 -7.91
CA GLU A 133 -0.78 -16.89 -8.53
C GLU A 133 0.60 -17.50 -8.80
N SER A 134 1.48 -16.77 -9.49
CA SER A 134 2.84 -17.25 -9.77
C SER A 134 3.69 -17.39 -8.50
N TYR A 135 3.55 -16.49 -7.54
CA TYR A 135 4.30 -16.49 -6.30
C TYR A 135 3.94 -17.66 -5.36
N LEU A 136 2.65 -18.04 -5.32
CA LEU A 136 2.14 -19.13 -4.46
C LEU A 136 2.17 -20.49 -5.14
N ASN A 137 1.87 -20.58 -6.44
CA ASN A 137 1.79 -21.84 -7.19
C ASN A 137 3.17 -22.39 -7.61
N HIS A 138 4.27 -21.68 -7.34
CA HIS A 138 5.63 -22.20 -7.54
C HIS A 138 5.99 -23.43 -6.67
N LYS A 139 5.11 -23.90 -5.79
CA LYS A 139 5.27 -25.17 -5.07
C LYS A 139 4.90 -26.40 -5.92
N ASP A 140 4.06 -26.27 -6.94
CA ASP A 140 3.58 -27.45 -7.69
C ASP A 140 4.57 -27.92 -8.76
N LEU A 141 5.35 -27.01 -9.34
CA LEU A 141 6.31 -27.34 -10.42
C LEU A 141 7.64 -27.96 -9.94
N GLN A 142 7.93 -27.96 -8.63
CA GLN A 142 9.10 -28.67 -8.08
C GLN A 142 8.76 -30.05 -7.50
N GLY A 143 7.47 -30.41 -7.43
CA GLY A 143 7.00 -31.71 -6.96
C GLY A 143 6.82 -32.76 -8.05
N GLU A 144 6.67 -32.35 -9.32
CA GLU A 144 6.42 -33.29 -10.44
C GLU A 144 7.68 -33.82 -11.13
N THR A 145 8.89 -33.31 -10.82
CA THR A 145 10.15 -33.85 -11.39
C THR A 145 10.78 -34.94 -10.51
N ARG A 146 10.04 -35.51 -9.55
CA ARG A 146 10.48 -36.62 -8.70
C ARG A 146 9.40 -37.70 -8.54
N ARG A 147 8.81 -38.12 -9.65
CA ARG A 147 8.13 -39.42 -9.73
C ARG A 147 8.58 -40.16 -10.98
#